data_AF-A0ABD0QRM0-F1
#
_entry.id   AF-A0ABD0QRM0-F1
#
_cell.length_a   1.000
_cell.length_b   1.000
_cell.length_c   1.000
_cell.angle_alpha   90.00
_cell.angle_beta   90.00
_cell.angle_gamma   90.00
#
_symmetry.space_group_name_H-M   'P 1'
#
loop_
_entity.id
_entity.type
_entity.pdbx_description
1 polymer ?
#
loop_
_entity_poly.entity_id
_entity_poly.type
_entity_poly.pdbx_seq_one_letter_code
_entity_poly.pdbx_strand_id
1 'polypeptide(L)' 'ALCYAELGTMITKSGGEYPYLMEGFGPVLAYLYSWTTIIVLKPSSFAIIALSCAEYASTPFYPGCTPPQVVT' A
#
# COMPACT_ATOMS: atom_id res chain seq x y z
N ALA A 1 -3.75 -12.08 -9.79
CA ALA A 1 -3.72 -11.42 -11.12
C ALA A 1 -4.86 -11.88 -12.03
N LEU A 2 -5.00 -13.19 -12.31
CA LEU A 2 -6.08 -13.71 -13.18
C LEU A 2 -7.49 -13.34 -12.68
N CYS A 3 -7.83 -13.61 -11.43
CA CYS A 3 -9.16 -13.24 -10.89
C CYS A 3 -9.42 -11.72 -10.89
N TYR A 4 -8.37 -10.91 -10.70
CA TYR A 4 -8.48 -9.44 -10.80
C TYR A 4 -8.66 -8.99 -12.26
N ALA A 5 -8.08 -9.70 -13.22
CA ALA A 5 -8.29 -9.44 -14.63
C ALA A 5 -9.74 -9.77 -15.03
N GLU A 6 -10.27 -10.91 -14.59
CA GLU A 6 -11.67 -11.27 -14.79
C GLU A 6 -12.61 -10.22 -14.19
N LEU A 7 -12.39 -9.83 -12.93
CA LEU A 7 -13.19 -8.79 -12.27
C LEU A 7 -13.06 -7.43 -12.95
N GLY A 8 -11.87 -7.06 -13.41
CA GLY A 8 -11.62 -5.83 -14.16
C GLY A 8 -12.30 -5.79 -15.53
N THR A 9 -12.51 -6.94 -16.16
CA THR A 9 -13.32 -7.04 -17.38
C THR A 9 -14.83 -7.05 -17.11
N MET A 10 -15.26 -7.58 -15.95
CA MET A 10 -16.67 -7.68 -15.57
C MET A 10 -17.24 -6.34 -15.05
N ILE A 11 -16.46 -5.62 -14.24
CA ILE A 11 -16.89 -4.38 -13.57
C ILE A 11 -16.02 -3.23 -14.07
N THR A 12 -16.50 -2.53 -15.09
CA THR A 12 -15.81 -1.41 -15.75
C THR A 12 -16.11 -0.06 -15.10
N LYS A 13 -15.99 0.00 -13.77
CA LYS A 13 -16.14 1.25 -13.00
C LYS A 13 -14.79 1.77 -12.54
N SER A 14 -14.65 3.10 -12.50
CA SER A 14 -13.46 3.76 -11.95
C SER A 14 -13.39 3.57 -10.43
N GLY A 15 -12.19 3.44 -9.88
CA GLY A 15 -11.96 3.27 -8.43
C GLY A 15 -11.17 2.02 -8.04
N GLY A 16 -10.72 1.22 -9.01
CA GLY A 16 -9.90 0.03 -8.77
C GLY A 16 -10.65 -1.03 -7.97
N GLU A 17 -10.17 -1.31 -6.76
CA GLU A 17 -10.69 -2.40 -5.92
C GLU A 17 -11.96 -2.01 -5.15
N TYR A 18 -12.19 -0.72 -4.96
CA TYR A 18 -13.37 -0.20 -4.27
C TYR A 18 -14.71 -0.58 -4.93
N PRO A 19 -14.91 -0.38 -6.26
CA PRO A 19 -16.17 -0.76 -6.91
C PRO A 19 -16.43 -2.27 -6.85
N TYR A 20 -15.40 -3.11 -6.78
CA TYR A 20 -15.55 -4.57 -6.63
C TYR A 20 -16.17 -4.93 -5.29
N LEU A 21 -15.69 -4.30 -4.22
CA LEU A 21 -16.22 -4.49 -2.87
C LEU A 21 -17.60 -3.86 -2.71
N MET A 22 -17.86 -2.74 -3.41
CA MET A 22 -19.15 -2.08 -3.37
C MET A 22 -20.26 -2.93 -4.02
N GLU A 23 -19.95 -3.59 -5.16
CA GLU A 23 -20.90 -4.43 -5.88
C GLU A 23 -21.14 -5.78 -5.16
N GLY A 24 -20.13 -6.35 -4.52
CA GLY A 24 -20.23 -7.68 -3.85
C GLY A 24 -20.67 -7.64 -2.38
N PHE A 25 -20.22 -6.65 -1.61
CA PHE A 25 -20.36 -6.61 -0.14
C PHE A 25 -21.11 -5.38 0.38
N GLY A 26 -21.47 -4.45 -0.50
CA GLY A 26 -22.21 -3.24 -0.17
C GLY A 26 -21.34 -2.12 0.43
N PRO A 27 -21.98 -1.02 0.88
CA PRO A 27 -21.30 0.25 1.15
C PRO A 27 -20.44 0.25 2.41
N VAL A 28 -20.83 -0.46 3.47
CA VAL A 28 -20.12 -0.42 4.77
C VAL A 28 -18.74 -1.08 4.66
N LEU A 29 -18.66 -2.26 4.04
CA LEU A 29 -17.39 -2.97 3.87
C LEU A 29 -16.48 -2.28 2.87
N ALA A 30 -17.04 -1.73 1.79
CA ALA A 30 -16.28 -0.93 0.83
C ALA A 30 -15.64 0.32 1.48
N TYR A 31 -16.36 0.98 2.40
CA TYR A 31 -15.83 2.11 3.17
C TYR A 31 -14.72 1.71 4.13
N LEU A 32 -14.91 0.64 4.91
CA LEU A 32 -13.89 0.18 5.85
C LEU A 32 -12.59 -0.22 5.12
N TYR A 33 -12.69 -0.83 3.95
CA TYR A 33 -11.54 -1.16 3.12
C TYR A 33 -10.79 0.08 2.62
N SER A 34 -11.51 1.08 2.09
CA SER A 34 -10.86 2.30 1.61
C SER A 34 -10.24 3.09 2.77
N TRP A 35 -10.89 3.12 3.93
CA TRP A 35 -10.39 3.76 5.15
C TRP A 35 -9.07 3.15 5.62
N THR A 36 -8.98 1.83 5.77
CA THR A 36 -7.74 1.15 6.18
C THR A 36 -6.64 1.28 5.13
N THR A 37 -7.00 1.21 3.86
CA THR A 37 -6.04 1.37 2.76
C THR A 37 -5.38 2.74 2.78
N ILE A 38 -6.16 3.80 2.99
CA ILE A 38 -5.65 5.18 3.00
C ILE A 38 -4.85 5.48 4.27
N ILE A 39 -5.33 5.04 5.43
CA ILE A 39 -4.70 5.39 6.72
C ILE A 39 -3.50 4.51 7.05
N VAL A 40 -3.52 3.24 6.65
CA VAL A 40 -2.50 2.27 7.07
C VAL A 40 -1.63 1.89 5.89
N LEU A 41 -2.20 1.30 4.83
CA LEU A 41 -1.39 0.70 3.76
C LEU A 41 -0.56 1.75 3.01
N LYS A 42 -1.18 2.83 2.53
CA LYS A 42 -0.48 3.86 1.74
C LYS A 42 0.68 4.50 2.49
N PRO A 43 0.51 5.08 3.70
CA PRO A 43 1.63 5.70 4.40
C PRO A 43 2.69 4.68 4.82
N SER A 44 2.31 3.44 5.16
CA SER A 44 3.29 2.39 5.48
C SER A 44 4.18 2.06 4.28
N SER A 45 3.60 1.92 3.08
CA SER A 45 4.39 1.70 1.85
C SER A 45 5.35 2.86 1.58
N PHE A 46 4.90 4.11 1.74
CA PHE A 46 5.77 5.27 1.59
C PHE A 46 6.88 5.32 2.64
N ALA A 47 6.58 5.00 3.90
CA ALA A 47 7.56 4.97 4.98
C ALA A 47 8.67 3.94 4.70
N ILE A 48 8.31 2.73 4.28
CA ILE A 48 9.29 1.68 3.94
C ILE A 48 10.20 2.15 2.82
N ILE A 49 9.63 2.68 1.73
CA ILE A 49 10.43 3.17 0.58
C ILE A 49 11.35 4.31 1.00
N ALA A 50 10.87 5.25 1.81
CA ALA A 50 11.65 6.38 2.29
C ALA A 50 12.80 5.94 3.20
N LEU A 51 12.54 5.01 4.13
CA LEU A 51 13.57 4.45 5.02
C LEU A 51 14.64 3.73 4.21
N SER A 52 14.25 2.82 3.31
CA SER A 52 15.21 2.11 2.45
C SER A 52 16.03 3.08 1.61
N CYS A 53 15.41 4.11 1.03
CA CYS A 53 16.13 5.14 0.29
C CYS A 53 17.15 5.88 1.16
N ALA A 54 16.77 6.27 2.38
CA ALA A 54 17.66 6.93 3.33
C ALA A 54 18.86 6.04 3.74
N GLU A 55 18.63 4.75 3.95
CA GLU A 55 19.69 3.78 4.26
C GLU A 55 20.70 3.65 3.11
N TYR A 56 20.22 3.42 1.88
CA TYR A 56 21.10 3.32 0.72
C TYR A 56 21.82 4.63 0.40
N ALA A 57 21.16 5.78 0.60
CA ALA A 57 21.75 7.10 0.36
C ALA A 57 22.82 7.48 1.41
N SER A 58 22.67 7.05 2.67
CA SER A 58 23.60 7.38 3.76
C SER A 58 24.80 6.44 3.87
N THR A 59 24.67 5.20 3.37
CA THR A 59 25.74 4.18 3.32
C THR A 59 27.11 4.70 2.84
N PRO A 60 27.24 5.48 1.74
CA PRO A 60 28.54 5.97 1.29
C PRO A 60 29.19 7.01 2.22
N PHE A 61 28.40 7.72 3.04
CA PHE A 61 28.90 8.78 3.91
C PHE A 61 29.35 8.26 5.29
N TYR A 62 28.83 7.11 5.72
CA TYR A 62 29.12 6.51 7.04
C TYR A 62 29.61 5.06 6.93
N PRO A 63 30.82 4.82 6.38
CA PRO A 63 31.38 3.48 6.28
C PRO A 63 31.62 2.88 7.67
N GLY A 64 30.99 1.74 7.97
CA GLY A 64 31.17 0.98 9.22
C GLY A 64 30.24 1.33 10.37
N CYS A 65 29.30 2.28 10.19
CA CYS A 65 28.25 2.56 11.15
C CYS A 65 26.97 1.83 10.72
N THR A 66 26.42 0.97 11.58
CA THR A 66 25.09 0.38 11.34
C THR A 66 24.02 1.41 11.64
N PRO A 67 23.03 1.62 10.75
CA PRO A 67 21.92 2.51 11.04
C PRO A 67 21.20 2.03 12.31
N PRO A 68 20.86 2.96 13.23
CA PRO A 68 20.17 2.58 14.45
C PRO A 68 18.87 1.87 14.09
N GLN A 69 18.62 0.71 14.72
CA GLN A 69 17.41 -0.08 14.54
C GLN A 69 16.24 0.68 15.16
N VAL A 70 15.75 1.73 14.50
CA VAL A 70 14.59 2.49 14.95
C VAL A 70 13.35 1.66 14.67
N VAL A 71 13.01 0.87 15.70
CA VAL A 71 11.70 0.28 16.01
C VAL A 71 11.33 -0.97 15.19
N THR A 72 11.48 -2.12 15.86
CA THR A 72 10.63 -3.31 15.70
C THR A 72 9.23 -3.01 16.21
#